data_AF-A0A3N2PBP9-F1
#
_entry.id   AF-A0A3N2PBP9-F1
#
_cell.length_a   1.000
_cell.length_b   1.000
_cell.length_c   1.000
_cell.angle_alpha   90.00
_cell.angle_beta   90.00
_cell.angle_gamma   90.00
#
_symmetry.space_group_name_H-M   'P 1'
#
loop_
_entity.id
_entity.type
_entity.pdbx_description
1 polymer ?
#
loop_
_entity_poly.entity_id
_entity_poly.type
_entity_poly.pdbx_seq_one_letter_code
_entity_poly.pdbx_strand_id
1 'polypeptide(L)'
;MFAILLLLVGAAGHTVLTILTSPTIEERAHEEAVRRAALIGHALVHGNAVDAAALGQDAARNDRVDVVRVDGTDRRRSPGVRLLLRVHVEMSQPGMAGLTRTKLSVCFRQTIDEERGDFSRLEVPCPPPADPTPTPTPVPR
;
A
#
# COMPACT_ATOMS: atom_id res chain seq x y z
N MET A 1 43.10 -31.29 -37.72
CA MET A 1 42.28 -30.15 -38.17
C MET A 1 40.84 -30.46 -37.80
N PHE A 2 40.32 -29.71 -36.82
CA PHE A 2 38.95 -29.56 -36.30
C PHE A 2 37.92 -30.72 -36.31
N ALA A 3 37.61 -31.17 -35.10
CA ALA A 3 36.41 -31.91 -34.71
C ALA A 3 35.18 -30.99 -34.64
N ILE A 4 34.00 -31.46 -35.09
CA ILE A 4 32.71 -30.83 -34.74
C ILE A 4 31.72 -31.94 -34.41
N LEU A 5 31.57 -32.18 -33.10
CA LEU A 5 30.52 -32.98 -32.50
C LEU A 5 29.26 -32.10 -32.43
N LEU A 6 28.24 -32.39 -33.25
CA LEU A 6 26.95 -31.68 -33.20
C LEU A 6 26.11 -32.21 -32.03
N LEU A 7 26.16 -31.50 -30.90
CA LEU A 7 25.25 -31.69 -29.77
C LEU A 7 23.83 -31.24 -30.17
N LEU A 8 22.98 -32.22 -30.47
CA LEU A 8 21.53 -32.09 -30.50
C LEU A 8 21.02 -31.84 -29.08
N VAL A 9 21.06 -30.59 -28.62
CA VAL A 9 20.23 -30.13 -27.51
C VAL A 9 18.85 -29.87 -28.08
N GLY A 10 18.04 -30.93 -28.14
CA GLY A 10 16.60 -30.80 -28.36
C GLY A 10 16.06 -29.89 -27.26
N ALA A 11 15.64 -28.69 -27.65
CA ALA A 11 14.93 -27.79 -26.78
C ALA A 11 13.70 -28.51 -26.25
N ALA A 12 13.77 -28.93 -24.97
CA ALA A 12 12.58 -29.22 -24.22
C ALA A 12 11.80 -27.90 -24.13
N GLY A 13 10.91 -27.70 -25.11
CA GLY A 13 9.87 -26.70 -25.04
C GLY A 13 9.01 -27.07 -23.85
N HIS A 14 9.36 -26.55 -22.68
CA HIS A 14 8.51 -26.61 -21.52
C HIS A 14 7.32 -25.72 -21.87
N THR A 15 6.26 -26.35 -22.35
CA THR A 15 4.94 -25.76 -22.49
C THR A 15 4.51 -25.36 -21.08
N VAL A 16 4.89 -24.16 -20.65
CA VAL A 16 4.35 -23.56 -19.44
C VAL A 16 2.90 -23.26 -19.75
N LEU A 17 2.06 -24.23 -19.40
CA LEU A 17 0.62 -24.15 -19.45
C LEU A 17 0.21 -23.07 -18.44
N THR A 18 0.22 -21.82 -18.91
CA THR A 18 -0.14 -20.66 -18.10
C THR A 18 -1.64 -20.70 -17.96
N ILE A 19 -2.14 -21.38 -16.92
CA ILE A 19 -3.56 -21.33 -16.57
C ILE A 19 -3.81 -19.89 -16.15
N LEU A 20 -4.44 -19.11 -17.04
CA LEU A 20 -4.91 -17.75 -16.77
C LEU A 20 -6.08 -17.82 -15.77
N THR A 21 -5.80 -18.13 -14.52
CA THR A 21 -6.75 -17.91 -13.43
C THR A 21 -6.94 -16.41 -13.29
N SER A 22 -8.14 -15.92 -13.59
CA SER A 22 -8.47 -14.52 -13.32
C SER A 22 -8.36 -14.28 -11.81
N PRO A 23 -7.72 -13.17 -11.37
CA PRO A 23 -7.54 -12.91 -9.95
C PRO A 23 -8.90 -12.75 -9.27
N THR A 24 -8.98 -13.28 -8.05
CA THR A 24 -10.16 -13.17 -7.21
C THR A 24 -10.49 -11.70 -6.91
N ILE A 25 -11.72 -11.43 -6.44
CA ILE A 25 -12.09 -10.07 -6.02
C ILE A 25 -11.24 -9.58 -4.84
N GLU A 26 -10.80 -10.48 -3.97
CA GLU A 26 -9.93 -10.18 -2.82
C GLU A 26 -8.51 -9.82 -3.28
N GLU A 27 -7.92 -10.62 -4.17
CA GLU A 27 -6.61 -10.32 -4.76
C GLU A 27 -6.61 -8.97 -5.48
N ARG A 28 -7.66 -8.67 -6.26
CA ARG A 28 -7.79 -7.35 -6.91
C ARG A 28 -7.98 -6.22 -5.91
N ALA A 29 -8.73 -6.43 -4.83
CA ALA A 29 -8.88 -5.42 -3.78
C ALA A 29 -7.54 -5.15 -3.09
N HIS A 30 -6.74 -6.20 -2.89
CA HIS A 30 -5.39 -6.09 -2.34
C HIS A 30 -4.43 -5.36 -3.29
N GLU A 31 -4.38 -5.75 -4.56
CA GLU A 31 -3.60 -5.07 -5.60
C GLU A 31 -3.97 -3.58 -5.72
N GLU A 32 -5.26 -3.26 -5.60
CA GLU A 32 -5.74 -1.87 -5.57
C GLU A 32 -5.28 -1.13 -4.32
N ALA A 33 -5.26 -1.78 -3.14
CA ALA A 33 -4.73 -1.18 -1.91
C ALA A 33 -3.23 -0.86 -2.05
N VAL A 34 -2.48 -1.81 -2.62
CA VAL A 34 -1.05 -1.63 -2.96
C VAL A 34 -0.89 -0.50 -3.97
N ARG A 35 -1.66 -0.45 -5.05
CA ARG A 35 -1.60 0.62 -6.05
C ARG A 35 -1.84 1.99 -5.43
N ARG A 36 -2.89 2.12 -4.61
CA ARG A 36 -3.23 3.39 -3.92
C ARG A 36 -2.13 3.83 -2.98
N ALA A 37 -1.58 2.91 -2.19
CA ALA A 37 -0.45 3.23 -1.34
C ALA A 37 0.73 3.79 -2.15
N ALA A 38 0.99 3.29 -3.37
CA ALA A 38 2.09 3.79 -4.20
C ALA A 38 1.80 5.20 -4.70
N LEU A 39 0.56 5.44 -5.15
CA LEU A 39 0.13 6.77 -5.59
C LEU A 39 0.25 7.81 -4.47
N ILE A 40 -0.10 7.44 -3.24
CA ILE A 40 0.09 8.31 -2.06
C ILE A 40 1.58 8.58 -1.86
N GLY A 41 2.44 7.56 -1.81
CA GLY A 41 3.88 7.73 -1.66
C GLY A 41 4.48 8.65 -2.73
N HIS A 42 4.13 8.44 -4.01
CA HIS A 42 4.55 9.32 -5.10
C HIS A 42 4.06 10.76 -4.92
N ALA A 43 2.80 10.97 -4.55
CA ALA A 43 2.25 12.30 -4.32
C ALA A 43 2.92 13.01 -3.14
N LEU A 44 3.23 12.29 -2.06
CA LEU A 44 3.90 12.83 -0.88
C LEU A 44 5.36 13.21 -1.16
N VAL A 45 6.07 12.42 -1.97
CA VAL A 45 7.45 12.74 -2.40
C VAL A 45 7.52 14.03 -3.22
N HIS A 46 6.57 14.23 -4.13
CA HIS A 46 6.54 15.42 -5.01
C HIS A 46 5.71 16.58 -4.45
N GLY A 47 5.15 16.41 -3.25
CA GLY A 47 4.30 17.39 -2.58
C GLY A 47 5.09 18.49 -1.87
N ASN A 48 4.42 19.62 -1.62
CA ASN A 48 5.02 20.80 -0.98
C ASN A 48 5.02 20.76 0.56
N ALA A 49 4.68 19.63 1.18
CA ALA A 49 4.65 19.53 2.63
C ALA A 49 6.04 19.87 3.22
N VAL A 50 6.09 20.60 4.33
CA VAL A 50 7.38 21.04 4.92
C VAL A 50 7.71 20.32 6.21
N ASP A 51 6.75 19.58 6.77
CA ASP A 51 6.90 18.80 7.98
C ASP A 51 6.03 17.53 7.94
N ALA A 52 6.20 16.69 8.96
CA ALA A 52 5.51 15.42 9.06
C ALA A 52 3.98 15.58 9.27
N ALA A 53 3.54 16.63 9.96
CA ALA A 53 2.12 16.86 10.18
C ALA A 53 1.41 17.24 8.88
N ALA A 54 2.01 18.12 8.08
CA ALA A 54 1.53 18.49 6.75
C ALA A 54 1.49 17.28 5.81
N LEU A 55 2.52 16.42 5.85
CA LEU A 55 2.53 15.15 5.14
C LEU A 55 1.37 14.22 5.53
N GLY A 56 1.09 14.12 6.83
CA GLY A 56 -0.06 13.37 7.35
C GLY A 56 -1.38 13.93 6.85
N GLN A 57 -1.54 15.25 6.85
CA GLN A 57 -2.74 15.91 6.30
C GLN A 57 -2.90 15.66 4.80
N ASP A 58 -1.81 15.73 4.04
CA ASP A 58 -1.80 15.47 2.60
C ASP A 58 -2.24 14.04 2.28
N ALA A 59 -1.75 13.06 3.04
CA ALA A 59 -2.18 11.67 2.91
C ALA A 59 -3.65 11.47 3.31
N ALA A 60 -4.12 12.14 4.36
CA ALA A 60 -5.49 12.04 4.87
C ALA A 60 -6.55 12.74 4.00
N ARG A 61 -6.15 13.56 3.02
CA ARG A 61 -7.10 14.18 2.06
C ARG A 61 -7.82 13.15 1.19
N ASN A 62 -7.35 11.91 1.15
CA ASN A 62 -8.01 10.81 0.45
C ASN A 62 -9.05 10.15 1.36
N ASP A 63 -10.32 10.21 0.98
CA ASP A 63 -11.47 9.64 1.72
C ASP A 63 -11.40 8.13 1.95
N ARG A 64 -10.46 7.44 1.27
CA ARG A 64 -10.27 6.00 1.33
C ARG A 64 -9.00 5.59 2.08
N VAL A 65 -8.39 6.53 2.83
CA VAL A 65 -7.12 6.32 3.54
C VAL A 65 -7.21 6.94 4.92
N ASP A 66 -7.00 6.13 5.97
CA ASP A 66 -6.73 6.65 7.30
C ASP A 66 -5.22 6.76 7.52
N VAL A 67 -4.76 7.93 7.97
CA VAL A 67 -3.39 8.07 8.47
C VAL A 67 -3.39 7.69 9.94
N VAL A 68 -2.85 6.51 10.25
CA VAL A 68 -2.90 5.92 11.59
C VAL A 68 -1.83 6.51 12.51
N ARG A 69 -0.64 6.75 11.96
CA ARG A 69 0.47 7.35 12.68
C ARG A 69 1.38 8.08 11.71
N VAL A 70 1.93 9.19 12.16
CA VAL A 70 3.06 9.85 11.51
C VAL A 70 4.18 10.00 12.53
N ASP A 71 5.35 9.47 12.19
CA ASP A 71 6.56 9.54 13.01
C ASP A 71 7.64 10.34 12.26
N GLY A 72 8.13 11.40 12.90
CA GLY A 72 9.10 12.34 12.35
C GLY A 72 8.74 13.78 12.75
N THR A 73 9.73 14.61 13.02
CA THR A 73 9.50 15.97 13.56
C THR A 73 9.80 17.08 12.56
N ASP A 74 10.62 16.82 11.53
CA ASP A 74 11.08 17.83 10.59
C ASP A 74 11.69 17.16 9.35
N ARG A 75 11.21 17.53 8.16
CA ARG A 75 11.76 17.06 6.86
C ARG A 75 13.23 17.47 6.70
N ARG A 76 13.68 18.57 7.33
CA ARG A 76 15.06 19.07 7.24
C ARG A 76 16.07 18.36 8.14
N ARG A 77 15.62 17.59 9.14
CA ARG A 77 16.48 17.06 10.21
C ARG A 77 16.46 15.54 10.33
N SER A 78 15.59 14.87 9.61
CA SER A 78 15.51 13.41 9.58
C SER A 78 15.57 12.93 8.12
N PRO A 79 16.33 11.88 7.80
CA PRO A 79 16.47 11.35 6.44
C PRO A 79 15.19 10.66 5.92
N GLY A 80 14.07 10.79 6.63
CA GLY A 80 12.77 10.46 6.08
C GLY A 80 11.64 10.52 7.09
N VAL A 81 10.44 10.86 6.61
CA VAL A 81 9.21 10.85 7.39
C VAL A 81 8.55 9.48 7.27
N ARG A 82 8.18 8.88 8.40
CA ARG A 82 7.53 7.57 8.45
C ARG A 82 6.03 7.74 8.66
N LEU A 83 5.24 7.19 7.75
CA LEU A 83 3.78 7.19 7.83
C LEU A 83 3.28 5.75 7.97
N LEU A 84 2.33 5.52 8.86
CA LEU A 84 1.52 4.31 8.87
C LEU A 84 0.15 4.64 8.28
N LEU A 85 -0.08 4.14 7.08
CA LEU A 85 -1.31 4.35 6.33
C LEU A 85 -2.19 3.10 6.44
N ARG A 86 -3.49 3.27 6.66
CA ARG A 86 -4.50 2.22 6.51
C ARG A 86 -5.33 2.56 5.28
N VAL A 87 -5.19 1.77 4.23
CA VAL A 87 -5.89 1.96 2.96
C VAL A 87 -7.13 1.10 2.95
N HIS A 88 -8.28 1.72 2.67
CA HIS A 88 -9.57 1.06 2.55
C HIS A 88 -9.93 0.85 1.08
N VAL A 89 -10.28 -0.39 0.74
CA VAL A 89 -10.74 -0.76 -0.59
C VAL A 89 -12.08 -1.45 -0.47
N GLU A 90 -13.08 -0.86 -1.11
CA GLU A 90 -14.36 -1.50 -1.36
C GLU A 90 -14.48 -1.79 -2.85
N MET A 91 -14.70 -3.06 -3.19
CA MET A 91 -14.91 -3.52 -4.56
C MET A 91 -16.19 -4.33 -4.65
N SER A 92 -16.83 -4.26 -5.83
CA SER A 92 -18.00 -5.06 -6.15
C SER A 92 -17.79 -5.73 -7.51
N GLN A 93 -18.15 -6.99 -7.63
CA GLN A 93 -18.13 -7.72 -8.90
C GLN A 93 -19.40 -8.56 -9.08
N PRO A 94 -19.90 -8.69 -10.33
CA PRO A 94 -20.90 -9.70 -10.65
C PRO A 94 -20.38 -11.12 -10.43
N GLY A 95 -21.16 -11.96 -9.76
CA GLY A 95 -20.94 -13.40 -9.59
C GLY A 95 -22.21 -14.20 -9.91
N MET A 96 -22.12 -15.53 -9.84
CA MET A 96 -23.24 -16.42 -10.19
C MET A 96 -24.49 -16.21 -9.32
N ALA A 97 -24.32 -15.74 -8.08
CA ALA A 97 -25.40 -15.49 -7.12
C ALA A 97 -25.74 -13.99 -6.93
N GLY A 98 -25.35 -13.14 -7.90
CA GLY A 98 -25.55 -11.69 -7.81
C GLY A 98 -24.25 -10.92 -7.55
N LEU A 99 -24.35 -9.73 -6.98
CA LEU A 99 -23.20 -8.86 -6.71
C LEU A 99 -22.43 -9.33 -5.46
N THR A 100 -21.19 -9.75 -5.64
CA THR A 100 -20.25 -9.96 -4.54
C THR A 100 -19.60 -8.64 -4.19
N ARG A 101 -19.62 -8.26 -2.91
CA ARG A 101 -18.90 -7.09 -2.38
C ARG A 101 -17.78 -7.53 -1.46
N THR A 102 -16.64 -6.88 -1.57
CA THR A 102 -15.48 -7.10 -0.71
C THR A 102 -15.05 -5.77 -0.13
N LYS A 103 -14.85 -5.74 1.20
CA LYS A 103 -14.25 -4.64 1.93
C LYS A 103 -12.94 -5.13 2.52
N LEU A 104 -11.85 -4.43 2.23
CA LEU A 104 -10.51 -4.77 2.66
C LEU A 104 -9.84 -3.53 3.25
N SER A 105 -9.12 -3.71 4.36
CA SER A 105 -8.23 -2.70 4.92
C SER A 105 -6.82 -3.27 4.97
N VAL A 106 -5.85 -2.60 4.35
CA VAL A 106 -4.43 -3.01 4.36
C VAL A 106 -3.60 -1.87 4.91
N CYS A 107 -2.64 -2.19 5.78
CA CYS A 107 -1.77 -1.19 6.37
C CYS A 107 -0.38 -1.19 5.75
N PHE A 108 0.12 0.00 5.48
CA PHE A 108 1.42 0.21 4.87
C PHE A 108 2.24 1.15 5.73
N ARG A 109 3.43 0.70 6.13
CA ARG A 109 4.47 1.58 6.63
C ARG A 109 5.20 2.17 5.44
N GLN A 110 5.13 3.48 5.28
CA GLN A 110 5.84 4.23 4.27
C GLN A 110 6.94 5.06 4.89
N THR A 111 8.09 5.13 4.22
CA THR A 111 9.15 6.07 4.56
C THR A 111 9.40 6.93 3.35
N ILE A 112 9.17 8.23 3.50
CA ILE A 112 9.39 9.24 2.46
C ILE A 112 10.81 9.77 2.63
N ASP A 113 11.65 9.59 1.62
CA ASP A 113 13.03 10.08 1.54
C ASP A 113 13.10 11.17 0.48
N GLU A 114 13.03 12.43 0.91
CA GLU A 114 13.02 13.56 -0.01
C GLU A 114 14.39 13.86 -0.63
N GLU A 115 15.48 13.61 0.12
CA GLU A 115 16.83 13.84 -0.41
C GLU A 115 17.09 12.98 -1.64
N ARG A 116 16.53 11.77 -1.64
CA ARG A 116 16.58 10.86 -2.77
C ARG A 116 15.41 11.02 -3.74
N GLY A 117 14.39 11.80 -3.38
CA GLY A 117 13.16 11.96 -4.15
C GLY A 117 12.42 10.63 -4.34
N ASP A 118 12.39 9.78 -3.31
CA ASP A 118 11.85 8.43 -3.37
C ASP A 118 11.08 8.06 -2.09
N PHE A 119 10.39 6.92 -2.12
CA PHE A 119 9.75 6.36 -0.94
C PHE A 119 9.89 4.84 -0.90
N SER A 120 10.00 4.31 0.31
CA SER A 120 9.87 2.88 0.56
C SER A 120 8.50 2.58 1.16
N ARG A 121 7.98 1.38 0.87
CA ARG A 121 6.72 0.90 1.41
C ARG A 121 6.85 -0.55 1.83
N LEU A 122 6.35 -0.86 3.01
CA LEU A 122 6.22 -2.20 3.52
C LEU A 122 4.79 -2.42 4.01
N GLU A 123 4.15 -3.50 3.56
CA GLU A 123 2.90 -3.94 4.15
C GLU A 123 3.14 -4.45 5.57
N VAL A 124 2.31 -4.03 6.50
CA VAL A 124 2.42 -4.37 7.92
C VAL A 124 1.04 -4.71 8.48
N PRO A 125 0.97 -5.51 9.55
CA PRO A 125 -0.30 -5.75 10.24
C PRO A 125 -0.95 -4.42 10.65
N CYS A 126 -2.26 -4.30 10.41
CA CYS A 126 -2.99 -3.13 10.86
C CYS A 126 -3.06 -3.11 12.39
N PRO A 127 -2.67 -2.00 13.04
CA PRO A 127 -2.94 -1.85 14.46
C PRO A 127 -4.46 -1.81 14.68
N PRO A 128 -4.94 -2.17 15.87
CA PRO A 128 -6.35 -2.02 16.20
C PRO A 128 -6.76 -0.54 16.02
N PRO A 129 -8.03 -0.26 15.65
CA PRO A 129 -8.53 1.10 15.69
C PRO A 129 -8.28 1.68 17.09
N ALA A 130 -7.80 2.92 17.17
CA ALA A 130 -7.65 3.59 18.45
C ALA A 130 -9.04 3.69 19.09
N ASP A 131 -9.19 3.20 20.32
CA ASP A 131 -10.43 3.38 21.06
C ASP A 131 -10.73 4.88 21.16
N PRO A 132 -11.98 5.32 20.92
CA PRO A 132 -12.34 6.69 21.21
C PRO A 132 -12.06 6.92 22.69
N THR A 133 -11.23 7.94 22.98
CA THR A 133 -10.97 8.39 24.35
C THR A 133 -12.30 8.47 25.10
N PRO A 134 -12.46 7.83 26.27
CA PRO A 134 -13.70 7.91 27.01
C PRO A 134 -14.01 9.38 27.29
N THR A 135 -15.15 9.86 26.83
CA THR A 135 -15.67 11.19 27.12
C THR A 135 -15.65 11.37 28.64
N PRO A 136 -15.02 12.43 29.18
CA PRO A 136 -15.00 12.65 30.61
C PRO A 136 -16.44 12.75 31.12
N THR A 137 -16.82 11.86 32.03
CA THR A 137 -18.12 11.88 32.69
C THR A 137 -18.28 13.24 33.38
N PRO A 138 -19.32 14.04 33.09
CA PRO A 138 -19.52 15.29 33.80
C PRO A 138 -19.75 14.98 35.28
N VAL A 139 -18.89 15.53 36.14
CA VAL A 139 -19.05 15.47 37.59
C VAL A 139 -20.28 16.30 37.95
N PRO A 140 -21.32 15.72 38.61
CA PRO A 140 -22.44 16.50 39.11
C PRO A 140 -21.94 17.53 40.13
N ARG A 141 -22.33 18.79 39.94
CA ARG A 141 -22.19 19.84 40.96
C ARG A 141 -23.42 19.84 41.87
#